data_AF-A0A379FJQ5-F1
#
_entry.id   AF-A0A379FJQ5-F1
#
_cell.length_a   1.000
_cell.length_b   1.000
_cell.length_c   1.000
_cell.angle_alpha   90.00
_cell.angle_beta   90.00
_cell.angle_gamma   90.00
#
_symmetry.space_group_name_H-M   'P 1'
#
loop_
_entity.id
_entity.type
_entity.pdbx_description
1 polymer ?
#
loop_
_entity_poly.entity_id
_entity_poly.type
_entity_poly.pdbx_seq_one_letter_code
_entity_poly.pdbx_strand_id
1 'polypeptide(L)'
;MLSSIFVRFKTGLSYTAILSALIMSGCTLTGQQQQPLTPAEKAQVEMKQFQKVIDDANGQASLDVIRAYIGLEPLITDPVLHQQNIDDTWLTLTKLTPEQRRSVVIKADENTLQGWLDLLNTYEYNQDDAGKLSQAIREWQTRYPRNPGALTLPTLLLRQSQSAVSNSGKIALLLPLTGQAKVFGNAIMQGFTDAKEGLPQVQANAAPEAPQQDSLASILAELGISSPNADTATTENDNSTDENTAEGAENSDATSAKETEAFAGNSRVQLDPIVQNNRQVIMYDTNSQPIDLLLKQVQQEGADLIVGHY
;
A
#
# COMPACT_ATOMS: atom_id res chain seq x y z
N MET A 1 -73.45 -37.92 22.19
CA MET A 1 -73.86 -38.33 23.54
C MET A 1 -72.70 -38.04 24.47
N LEU A 2 -72.83 -37.00 25.31
CA LEU A 2 -72.84 -37.08 26.80
C LEU A 2 -71.44 -37.44 27.37
N SER A 3 -70.78 -36.72 28.28
CA SER A 3 -71.22 -35.69 29.22
C SER A 3 -70.03 -35.08 30.01
N SER A 4 -70.22 -33.82 30.43
CA SER A 4 -69.89 -33.17 31.73
C SER A 4 -68.44 -33.16 32.27
N ILE A 5 -67.79 -32.02 32.60
CA ILE A 5 -68.07 -30.92 33.56
C ILE A 5 -68.09 -31.35 35.04
N PHE A 6 -67.16 -30.80 35.84
CA PHE A 6 -67.27 -30.25 37.23
C PHE A 6 -65.83 -29.88 37.69
N VAL A 7 -65.38 -28.62 37.82
CA VAL A 7 -65.67 -27.51 38.76
C VAL A 7 -65.33 -27.79 40.25
N ARG A 8 -64.21 -27.18 40.67
CA ARG A 8 -63.86 -26.45 41.92
C ARG A 8 -64.21 -26.98 43.33
N PHE A 9 -63.19 -26.96 44.19
CA PHE A 9 -63.19 -26.64 45.63
C PHE A 9 -61.97 -25.70 45.85
N LYS A 10 -62.07 -24.40 46.24
CA LYS A 10 -62.41 -23.80 47.55
C LYS A 10 -61.73 -24.58 48.69
N THR A 11 -60.77 -24.10 49.46
CA THR A 11 -60.65 -22.90 50.33
C THR A 11 -59.21 -22.96 50.88
N GLY A 12 -58.40 -21.90 50.93
CA GLY A 12 -58.46 -20.85 51.93
C GLY A 12 -57.36 -21.06 53.00
N LEU A 13 -56.52 -20.04 53.21
CA LEU A 13 -56.04 -19.51 54.50
C LEU A 13 -54.60 -18.98 54.39
N SER A 14 -54.49 -17.66 54.46
CA SER A 14 -53.26 -16.89 54.57
C SER A 14 -52.68 -17.05 55.98
N TYR A 15 -51.37 -17.31 56.10
CA TYR A 15 -50.60 -17.02 57.32
C TYR A 15 -49.20 -16.53 56.95
N THR A 16 -48.90 -15.31 57.37
CA THR A 16 -47.61 -14.62 57.30
C THR A 16 -46.85 -14.80 58.61
N ALA A 17 -45.59 -15.26 58.57
CA ALA A 17 -44.48 -15.00 59.51
C ALA A 17 -43.24 -15.80 59.03
N ILE A 18 -42.22 -15.20 58.39
CA ILE A 18 -41.01 -14.56 58.94
C ILE A 18 -39.97 -15.55 59.56
N LEU A 19 -38.78 -15.55 58.93
CA LEU A 19 -37.41 -15.91 59.37
C LEU A 19 -37.09 -17.30 59.95
N SER A 20 -36.25 -18.08 59.24
CA SER A 20 -34.84 -18.34 59.63
C SER A 20 -34.19 -19.41 58.73
N ALA A 21 -32.89 -19.24 58.49
CA ALA A 21 -32.06 -19.98 57.56
C ALA A 21 -31.84 -21.46 57.91
N LEU A 22 -31.84 -22.32 56.88
CA LEU A 22 -31.07 -23.56 56.88
C LEU A 22 -30.56 -23.82 55.46
N ILE A 23 -29.23 -23.85 55.34
CA ILE A 23 -28.48 -24.22 54.14
C ILE A 23 -28.74 -25.72 53.90
N MET A 24 -29.35 -26.05 52.77
CA MET A 24 -29.24 -27.38 52.19
C MET A 24 -28.97 -27.27 50.69
N SER A 25 -27.80 -27.79 50.34
CA SER A 25 -27.22 -27.95 49.02
C SER A 25 -28.24 -28.49 48.01
N GLY A 26 -28.90 -27.60 47.29
CA GLY A 26 -29.34 -27.86 45.92
C GLY A 26 -28.29 -27.22 45.02
N CYS A 27 -27.51 -28.04 44.31
CA CYS A 27 -26.76 -27.56 43.16
C CYS A 27 -27.77 -26.84 42.26
N THR A 28 -27.73 -25.51 42.23
CA THR A 28 -28.32 -24.76 41.14
C THR A 28 -27.58 -25.26 39.91
N LEU A 29 -28.27 -26.06 39.11
CA LEU A 29 -27.93 -26.25 37.71
C LEU A 29 -28.07 -24.86 37.08
N THR A 30 -27.03 -24.05 37.23
CA THR A 30 -26.86 -22.78 36.55
C THR A 30 -26.66 -23.18 35.09
N GLY A 31 -27.75 -23.50 34.41
CA GLY A 31 -27.84 -23.30 32.99
C GLY A 31 -27.53 -21.82 32.80
N GLN A 32 -26.28 -21.51 32.47
CA GLN A 32 -25.90 -20.23 31.94
C GLN A 32 -26.77 -20.05 30.69
N GLN A 33 -27.94 -19.41 30.85
CA GLN A 33 -28.65 -18.81 29.75
C GLN A 33 -27.70 -17.75 29.21
N GLN A 34 -26.86 -18.14 28.26
CA GLN A 34 -26.13 -17.20 27.43
C GLN A 34 -27.20 -16.26 26.87
N GLN A 35 -27.17 -15.01 27.30
CA GLN A 35 -28.00 -13.98 26.70
C GLN A 35 -27.83 -14.06 25.18
N PRO A 36 -28.92 -14.07 24.41
CA PRO A 36 -28.82 -14.15 22.96
C PRO A 36 -27.99 -12.95 22.48
N LEU A 37 -26.87 -13.23 21.81
CA LEU A 37 -25.98 -12.22 21.26
C LEU A 37 -26.78 -11.22 20.41
N THR A 38 -26.53 -9.94 20.62
CA THR A 38 -27.05 -8.89 19.75
C THR A 38 -26.52 -9.07 18.32
N PRO A 39 -27.21 -8.56 17.29
CA PRO A 39 -26.73 -8.64 15.91
C PRO A 39 -25.30 -8.09 15.72
N ALA A 40 -24.95 -7.02 16.43
CA ALA A 40 -23.62 -6.42 16.38
C ALA A 40 -22.55 -7.33 17.02
N GLU A 41 -22.85 -7.99 18.14
CA GLU A 41 -21.93 -8.95 18.76
C GLU A 41 -21.72 -10.19 17.88
N LYS A 42 -22.77 -10.65 17.19
CA LYS A 42 -22.65 -11.75 16.22
C LYS A 42 -21.71 -11.39 15.08
N ALA A 43 -21.90 -10.22 14.46
CA ALA A 43 -21.03 -9.73 13.39
C ALA A 43 -19.56 -9.63 13.82
N GLN A 44 -19.29 -9.15 15.04
CA GLN A 44 -17.93 -9.08 15.59
C GLN A 44 -17.31 -10.47 15.82
N VAL A 45 -18.11 -11.44 16.27
CA VAL A 45 -17.64 -12.82 16.46
C VAL A 45 -17.33 -13.46 15.11
N GLU A 46 -18.19 -13.30 14.11
CA GLU A 46 -17.97 -13.81 12.74
C GLU A 46 -16.73 -13.18 12.10
N MET A 47 -16.58 -11.85 12.20
CA MET A 47 -15.41 -11.13 11.73
C MET A 47 -14.11 -11.68 12.34
N LYS A 48 -14.08 -11.93 13.65
CA LYS A 48 -12.92 -12.53 14.33
C LYS A 48 -12.63 -13.96 13.87
N GLN A 49 -13.67 -14.75 13.57
CA GLN A 49 -13.49 -16.10 13.06
C GLN A 49 -12.86 -16.09 11.66
N PHE A 50 -13.34 -15.23 10.77
CA PHE A 50 -12.75 -15.09 9.44
C PHE A 50 -11.32 -14.58 9.50
N GLN A 51 -11.06 -13.56 10.31
CA GLN A 51 -9.70 -13.03 10.49
C GLN A 51 -8.75 -14.10 10.99
N LYS A 52 -9.17 -14.92 11.95
CA LYS A 52 -8.35 -16.04 12.44
C LYS A 52 -7.97 -17.01 11.32
N VAL A 53 -8.90 -17.38 10.44
CA VAL A 53 -8.61 -18.27 9.30
C VAL A 53 -7.59 -17.65 8.35
N ILE A 54 -7.69 -16.34 8.12
CA ILE A 54 -6.75 -15.58 7.27
C ILE A 54 -5.36 -15.53 7.92
N ASP A 55 -5.29 -15.23 9.21
CA ASP A 55 -4.05 -15.14 9.97
C ASP A 55 -3.33 -16.50 10.06
N ASP A 56 -4.09 -17.57 10.39
CA ASP A 56 -3.57 -18.93 10.55
C ASP A 56 -2.97 -19.46 9.23
N ALA A 57 -3.47 -19.00 8.07
CA ALA A 57 -2.94 -19.38 6.77
C ALA A 57 -1.56 -18.79 6.47
N ASN A 58 -1.09 -17.77 7.20
CA ASN A 58 0.23 -17.18 7.05
C ASN A 58 0.59 -16.83 5.57
N GLY A 59 -0.39 -16.29 4.83
CA GLY A 59 -0.22 -15.90 3.42
C GLY A 59 -0.30 -17.06 2.41
N GLN A 60 -0.60 -18.28 2.84
CA GLN A 60 -0.85 -19.41 1.95
C GLN A 60 -2.23 -19.30 1.32
N ALA A 61 -2.28 -19.40 -0.01
CA ALA A 61 -3.54 -19.42 -0.73
C ALA A 61 -4.27 -20.75 -0.55
N SER A 62 -5.51 -20.67 -0.06
CA SER A 62 -6.40 -21.81 0.05
C SER A 62 -7.84 -21.38 -0.14
N LEU A 63 -8.72 -22.35 -0.44
CA LEU A 63 -10.14 -22.08 -0.64
C LEU A 63 -10.82 -21.58 0.64
N ASP A 64 -10.39 -22.08 1.80
CA ASP A 64 -10.96 -21.69 3.09
C ASP A 64 -10.59 -20.24 3.44
N VAL A 65 -9.39 -19.78 3.07
CA VAL A 65 -8.97 -18.38 3.20
C VAL A 65 -9.80 -17.47 2.29
N ILE A 66 -10.04 -17.88 1.04
CA ILE A 66 -10.87 -17.11 0.12
C ILE A 66 -12.32 -17.01 0.63
N ARG A 67 -12.87 -18.11 1.16
CA ARG A 67 -14.18 -18.09 1.82
C ARG A 67 -14.20 -17.15 3.02
N ALA A 68 -13.11 -17.10 3.79
CA ALA A 68 -13.00 -16.18 4.91
C ALA A 68 -13.01 -14.71 4.44
N TYR A 69 -12.25 -14.36 3.41
CA TYR A 69 -12.30 -13.00 2.83
C TYR A 69 -13.68 -12.64 2.25
N ILE A 70 -14.36 -13.59 1.59
CA ILE A 70 -15.72 -13.38 1.06
C ILE A 70 -16.74 -13.20 2.20
N GLY A 71 -16.61 -13.98 3.28
CA GLY A 71 -17.47 -13.85 4.46
C GLY A 71 -17.20 -12.59 5.28
N LEU A 72 -15.96 -12.09 5.23
CA LEU A 72 -15.55 -10.85 5.89
C LEU A 72 -16.05 -9.60 5.17
N GLU A 73 -16.09 -9.61 3.83
CA GLU A 73 -16.51 -8.49 2.98
C GLU A 73 -17.77 -7.74 3.45
N PRO A 74 -18.93 -8.39 3.71
CA PRO A 74 -20.14 -7.68 4.10
C PRO A 74 -20.10 -7.12 5.53
N LEU A 75 -19.12 -7.53 6.34
CA LEU A 75 -18.93 -7.08 7.71
C LEU A 75 -18.04 -5.83 7.79
N ILE A 76 -17.31 -5.51 6.71
CA ILE A 76 -16.43 -4.34 6.64
C ILE A 76 -17.25 -3.12 6.19
N THR A 77 -17.32 -2.10 7.06
CA THR A 77 -17.99 -0.84 6.75
C THR A 77 -17.06 0.26 6.25
N ASP A 78 -15.76 0.15 6.52
CA ASP A 78 -14.75 1.12 6.09
C ASP A 78 -14.42 0.89 4.60
N PRO A 79 -14.58 1.91 3.72
CA PRO A 79 -14.34 1.74 2.28
C PRO A 79 -12.91 1.35 1.91
N VAL A 80 -11.91 1.80 2.68
CA VAL A 80 -10.50 1.49 2.42
C VAL A 80 -10.21 0.04 2.80
N LEU A 81 -10.69 -0.40 3.95
CA LEU A 81 -10.56 -1.80 4.36
C LEU A 81 -11.36 -2.74 3.44
N HIS A 82 -12.51 -2.27 2.94
CA HIS A 82 -13.33 -3.03 2.01
C HIS A 82 -12.60 -3.25 0.67
N GLN A 83 -12.00 -2.20 0.10
CA GLN A 83 -11.16 -2.33 -1.09
C GLN A 83 -9.94 -3.24 -0.84
N GLN A 84 -9.29 -3.11 0.32
CA GLN A 84 -8.18 -4.00 0.69
C GLN A 84 -8.61 -5.47 0.75
N ASN A 85 -9.76 -5.77 1.36
CA ASN A 85 -10.31 -7.13 1.39
C ASN A 85 -10.57 -7.69 -0.02
N ILE A 86 -11.06 -6.86 -0.94
CA ILE A 86 -11.26 -7.22 -2.35
C ILE A 86 -9.93 -7.49 -3.05
N ASP A 87 -8.95 -6.61 -2.86
CA ASP A 87 -7.61 -6.74 -3.44
C ASP A 87 -6.91 -8.00 -2.91
N ASP A 88 -7.03 -8.30 -1.61
CA ASP A 88 -6.49 -9.49 -0.96
C ASP A 88 -7.22 -10.77 -1.42
N THR A 89 -8.54 -10.72 -1.58
CA THR A 89 -9.33 -11.82 -2.16
C THR A 89 -8.78 -12.17 -3.54
N TRP A 90 -8.57 -11.16 -4.39
CA TRP A 90 -8.03 -11.33 -5.73
C TRP A 90 -6.59 -11.84 -5.73
N LEU A 91 -5.73 -11.26 -4.89
CA LEU A 91 -4.34 -11.69 -4.74
C LEU A 91 -4.25 -13.15 -4.26
N THR A 92 -5.14 -13.56 -3.37
CA THR A 92 -5.19 -14.94 -2.88
C THR A 92 -5.69 -15.90 -3.97
N LEU A 93 -6.71 -15.49 -4.74
CA LEU A 93 -7.22 -16.26 -5.88
C LEU A 93 -6.15 -16.52 -6.94
N THR A 94 -5.38 -15.50 -7.31
CA THR A 94 -4.32 -15.60 -8.33
C THR A 94 -3.15 -16.50 -7.90
N LYS A 95 -3.00 -16.73 -6.58
CA LYS A 95 -1.99 -17.64 -6.01
C LYS A 95 -2.47 -19.09 -5.88
N LEU A 96 -3.75 -19.38 -6.15
CA LEU A 96 -4.26 -20.76 -6.07
C LEU A 96 -3.59 -21.66 -7.11
N THR A 97 -3.12 -22.82 -6.67
CA THR A 97 -2.59 -23.84 -7.58
C THR A 97 -3.70 -24.50 -8.40
N PRO A 98 -3.40 -25.04 -9.60
CA PRO A 98 -4.39 -25.74 -10.41
C PRO A 98 -5.06 -26.93 -9.69
N GLU A 99 -4.33 -27.65 -8.85
CA GLU A 99 -4.87 -28.75 -8.05
C GLU A 99 -5.89 -28.26 -7.02
N GLN A 100 -5.58 -27.17 -6.31
CA GLN A 100 -6.52 -26.55 -5.38
C GLN A 100 -7.79 -26.09 -6.10
N ARG A 101 -7.67 -25.53 -7.32
CA ARG A 101 -8.83 -25.13 -8.14
C ARG A 101 -9.70 -26.30 -8.57
N ARG A 102 -9.09 -27.45 -8.90
CA ARG A 102 -9.83 -28.67 -9.26
C ARG A 102 -10.55 -29.30 -8.07
N SER A 103 -10.00 -29.15 -6.87
CA SER A 103 -10.62 -29.62 -5.62
C SER A 103 -11.74 -28.71 -5.12
N VAL A 104 -12.08 -27.62 -5.83
CA VAL A 104 -13.14 -26.71 -5.40
C VAL A 104 -14.49 -27.42 -5.45
N VAL A 105 -15.06 -27.62 -4.27
CA VAL A 105 -16.46 -27.97 -4.10
C VAL A 105 -17.22 -26.67 -3.84
N ILE A 106 -17.90 -26.16 -4.88
CA ILE A 106 -18.78 -25.00 -4.78
C ILE A 106 -20.11 -25.47 -4.19
N LYS A 107 -20.52 -24.90 -3.06
CA LYS A 107 -21.85 -25.16 -2.49
C LYS A 107 -22.90 -24.35 -3.26
N ALA A 108 -24.14 -24.82 -3.25
CA ALA A 108 -25.23 -24.22 -4.04
C ALA A 108 -25.51 -22.73 -3.71
N ASP A 109 -25.09 -22.27 -2.54
CA ASP A 109 -25.25 -20.91 -2.03
C ASP A 109 -24.00 -20.02 -2.27
N GLU A 110 -22.90 -20.57 -2.77
CA GLU A 110 -21.62 -19.87 -2.95
C GLU A 110 -21.50 -19.11 -4.28
N ASN A 111 -22.55 -18.35 -4.65
CA ASN A 111 -22.58 -17.57 -5.90
C ASN A 111 -21.44 -16.53 -6.00
N THR A 112 -21.07 -15.91 -4.88
CA THR A 112 -19.97 -14.94 -4.83
C THR A 112 -18.62 -15.60 -5.14
N LEU A 113 -18.36 -16.78 -4.57
CA LEU A 113 -17.15 -17.56 -4.84
C LEU A 113 -17.11 -18.02 -6.30
N GLN A 114 -18.24 -18.48 -6.83
CA GLN A 114 -18.34 -18.86 -8.25
C GLN A 114 -18.00 -17.66 -9.15
N GLY A 115 -18.52 -16.47 -8.85
CA GLY A 115 -18.19 -15.25 -9.58
C GLY A 115 -16.68 -14.95 -9.55
N TRP A 116 -16.04 -15.05 -8.39
CA TRP A 116 -14.59 -14.85 -8.26
C TRP A 116 -13.75 -15.85 -9.05
N LEU A 117 -14.16 -17.12 -9.09
CA LEU A 117 -13.47 -18.15 -9.87
C LEU A 117 -13.68 -17.95 -11.37
N ASP A 118 -14.87 -17.53 -11.80
CA ASP A 118 -15.12 -17.18 -13.20
C ASP A 118 -14.31 -15.95 -13.64
N LEU A 119 -14.13 -14.97 -12.74
CA LEU A 119 -13.23 -13.84 -12.98
C LEU A 119 -11.78 -14.30 -13.14
N LEU A 120 -11.32 -15.21 -12.28
CA LEU A 120 -9.98 -15.78 -12.38
C LEU A 120 -9.75 -16.48 -13.73
N ASN A 121 -10.71 -17.30 -14.18
CA ASN A 121 -10.62 -17.94 -15.50
C ASN A 121 -10.63 -16.92 -16.64
N THR A 122 -11.49 -15.90 -16.53
CA THR A 122 -11.57 -14.80 -17.49
C THR A 122 -10.24 -14.05 -17.59
N TYR A 123 -9.61 -13.80 -16.44
CA TYR A 123 -8.30 -13.19 -16.34
C TYR A 123 -7.21 -14.06 -16.97
N GLU A 124 -7.09 -15.33 -16.56
CA GLU A 124 -6.06 -16.25 -17.07
C GLU A 124 -6.12 -16.39 -18.60
N TYR A 125 -7.33 -16.33 -19.20
CA TYR A 125 -7.51 -16.42 -20.65
C TYR A 125 -7.23 -15.12 -21.41
N ASN A 126 -7.40 -13.94 -20.79
CA ASN A 126 -7.32 -12.64 -21.47
C ASN A 126 -6.14 -11.76 -21.01
N GLN A 127 -5.30 -12.23 -20.08
CA GLN A 127 -4.22 -11.43 -19.47
C GLN A 127 -3.20 -10.84 -20.45
N ASP A 128 -3.05 -11.43 -21.65
CA ASP A 128 -2.09 -11.02 -22.67
C ASP A 128 -2.56 -9.79 -23.49
N ASP A 129 -3.85 -9.46 -23.45
CA ASP A 129 -4.44 -8.39 -24.25
C ASP A 129 -5.34 -7.53 -23.36
N ALA A 130 -4.85 -6.35 -22.99
CA ALA A 130 -5.58 -5.42 -22.12
C ALA A 130 -6.95 -5.03 -22.68
N GLY A 131 -7.08 -4.92 -24.01
CA GLY A 131 -8.34 -4.61 -24.67
C GLY A 131 -9.37 -5.71 -24.47
N LYS A 132 -8.98 -6.97 -24.75
CA LYS A 132 -9.83 -8.15 -24.51
C LYS A 132 -10.12 -8.36 -23.04
N LEU A 133 -9.13 -8.18 -22.16
CA LEU A 133 -9.32 -8.29 -20.72
C LEU A 133 -10.36 -7.27 -20.22
N SER A 134 -10.26 -6.02 -20.66
CA SER A 134 -11.23 -4.99 -20.27
C SER A 134 -12.66 -5.34 -20.69
N GLN A 135 -12.83 -5.91 -21.90
CA GLN A 135 -14.13 -6.34 -22.39
C GLN A 135 -14.65 -7.54 -21.60
N ALA A 136 -13.81 -8.54 -21.40
CA ALA A 136 -14.19 -9.76 -20.69
C ALA A 136 -14.54 -9.48 -19.23
N ILE A 137 -13.85 -8.54 -18.57
CA ILE A 137 -14.22 -8.05 -17.23
C ILE A 137 -15.60 -7.40 -17.26
N ARG A 138 -15.90 -6.52 -18.23
CA ARG A 138 -17.24 -5.90 -18.35
C ARG A 138 -18.33 -6.94 -18.52
N GLU A 139 -18.11 -7.94 -19.38
CA GLU A 139 -19.05 -9.06 -19.56
C GLU A 139 -19.23 -9.85 -18.26
N TRP A 140 -18.14 -10.15 -17.55
CA TRP A 140 -18.21 -10.80 -16.24
C TRP A 140 -19.00 -9.98 -15.21
N GLN A 141 -18.82 -8.66 -15.15
CA GLN A 141 -19.57 -7.76 -14.27
C GLN A 141 -21.08 -7.84 -14.53
N THR A 142 -21.50 -8.00 -15.79
CA THR A 142 -22.93 -8.19 -16.13
C THR A 142 -23.47 -9.54 -15.66
N ARG A 143 -22.64 -10.58 -15.61
CA ARG A 143 -23.03 -11.92 -15.12
C ARG A 143 -23.13 -11.97 -13.59
N TYR A 144 -22.27 -11.23 -12.88
CA TYR A 144 -22.20 -11.23 -11.42
C TYR A 144 -22.35 -9.82 -10.81
N PRO A 145 -23.50 -9.15 -10.99
CA PRO A 145 -23.68 -7.76 -10.58
C PRO A 145 -23.68 -7.54 -9.05
N ARG A 146 -23.80 -8.63 -8.27
CA ARG A 146 -23.74 -8.60 -6.80
C ARG A 146 -22.38 -8.99 -6.23
N ASN A 147 -21.41 -9.35 -7.08
CA ASN A 147 -20.08 -9.70 -6.60
C ASN A 147 -19.35 -8.41 -6.18
N PRO A 148 -18.65 -8.38 -5.02
CA PRO A 148 -17.91 -7.20 -4.59
C PRO A 148 -16.88 -6.73 -5.61
N GLY A 149 -16.17 -7.66 -6.25
CA GLY A 149 -15.22 -7.35 -7.33
C GLY A 149 -15.86 -6.79 -8.60
N ALA A 150 -17.18 -6.93 -8.76
CA ALA A 150 -17.91 -6.31 -9.86
C ALA A 150 -18.32 -4.86 -9.54
N LEU A 151 -18.63 -4.58 -8.27
CA LEU A 151 -18.95 -3.25 -7.78
C LEU A 151 -17.69 -2.37 -7.71
N THR A 152 -16.61 -2.91 -7.16
CA THR A 152 -15.30 -2.28 -7.06
C THR A 152 -14.23 -3.25 -7.54
N LEU A 153 -13.67 -2.96 -8.72
CA LEU A 153 -12.72 -3.86 -9.36
C LEU A 153 -11.41 -3.94 -8.55
N PRO A 154 -10.79 -5.13 -8.39
CA PRO A 154 -9.47 -5.23 -7.79
C PRO A 154 -8.46 -4.30 -8.47
N THR A 155 -7.65 -3.61 -7.67
CA THR A 155 -6.69 -2.60 -8.15
C THR A 155 -5.73 -3.17 -9.20
N LEU A 156 -5.30 -4.43 -9.01
CA LEU A 156 -4.41 -5.12 -9.95
C LEU A 156 -5.08 -5.35 -11.32
N LEU A 157 -6.34 -5.83 -11.31
CA LEU A 157 -7.11 -6.01 -12.54
C LEU A 157 -7.41 -4.70 -13.24
N LEU A 158 -7.74 -3.66 -12.48
CA LEU A 158 -7.97 -2.33 -13.00
C LEU A 158 -6.73 -1.80 -13.72
N ARG A 159 -5.54 -2.01 -13.16
CA ARG A 159 -4.27 -1.60 -13.78
C ARG A 159 -3.95 -2.39 -15.04
N GLN A 160 -4.20 -3.69 -15.05
CA GLN A 160 -3.84 -4.56 -16.17
C GLN A 160 -4.82 -4.49 -17.34
N SER A 161 -6.09 -4.21 -17.04
CA SER A 161 -7.12 -3.96 -18.07
C SER A 161 -7.03 -2.58 -18.69
N GLN A 162 -6.35 -1.63 -18.03
CA GLN A 162 -5.94 -0.38 -18.65
C GLN A 162 -4.75 -0.67 -19.55
N SER A 163 -4.89 -0.41 -20.85
CA SER A 163 -3.76 -0.43 -21.77
C SER A 163 -2.65 0.44 -21.19
N ALA A 164 -1.46 -0.14 -21.01
CA ALA A 164 -0.31 0.62 -20.56
C ALA A 164 -0.17 1.83 -21.50
N VAL A 165 -0.26 3.04 -20.95
CA VAL A 165 0.08 4.26 -21.67
C VAL A 165 1.50 4.03 -22.16
N SER A 166 1.67 3.81 -23.46
CA SER A 166 2.92 3.31 -24.01
C SER A 166 4.06 4.25 -23.59
N ASN A 167 5.21 3.71 -23.16
CA ASN A 167 6.40 4.51 -22.84
C ASN A 167 6.97 5.25 -24.07
N SER A 168 6.46 4.93 -25.27
CA SER A 168 6.69 5.62 -26.55
C SER A 168 5.53 6.52 -26.99
N GLY A 169 4.45 6.58 -26.20
CA GLY A 169 3.21 7.26 -26.57
C GLY A 169 3.30 8.78 -26.41
N LYS A 170 2.58 9.52 -27.23
CA LYS A 170 2.59 10.99 -27.18
C LYS A 170 1.72 11.49 -26.02
N ILE A 171 2.17 12.53 -25.32
CA ILE A 171 1.43 13.21 -24.24
C ILE A 171 0.89 14.52 -24.79
N ALA A 172 -0.41 14.77 -24.68
CA ALA A 172 -0.98 16.08 -24.92
C ALA A 172 -1.12 16.83 -23.59
N LEU A 173 -0.43 17.95 -23.45
CA LEU A 173 -0.45 18.81 -22.29
C LEU A 173 -1.30 20.05 -22.60
N LEU A 174 -2.45 20.16 -21.93
CA LEU A 174 -3.42 21.23 -22.12
C LEU A 174 -3.22 22.26 -21.00
N LEU A 175 -2.73 23.44 -21.35
CA LEU A 175 -2.39 24.49 -20.39
C LEU A 175 -2.90 25.85 -20.86
N PRO A 176 -3.29 26.76 -19.95
CA PRO A 176 -3.55 28.14 -20.31
C PRO A 176 -2.21 28.84 -20.56
N LEU A 177 -1.83 28.99 -21.83
CA LEU A 177 -0.57 29.65 -22.24
C LEU A 177 -0.78 31.15 -22.52
N THR A 178 -2.04 31.57 -22.59
CA THR A 178 -2.44 32.97 -22.74
C THR A 178 -3.40 33.41 -21.63
N GLY A 179 -3.76 34.69 -21.57
CA GLY A 179 -4.69 35.22 -20.56
C GLY A 179 -4.13 35.31 -19.12
N GLN A 180 -5.03 35.45 -18.14
CA GLN A 180 -4.66 35.70 -16.73
C GLN A 180 -3.96 34.50 -16.07
N ALA A 181 -4.24 33.28 -16.52
CA ALA A 181 -3.69 32.04 -15.97
C ALA A 181 -2.33 31.63 -16.60
N LYS A 182 -1.79 32.42 -17.53
CA LYS A 182 -0.52 32.15 -18.23
C LYS A 182 0.65 31.82 -17.29
N VAL A 183 0.73 32.50 -16.16
CA VAL A 183 1.80 32.29 -15.17
C VAL A 183 1.77 30.87 -14.60
N PHE A 184 0.58 30.29 -14.40
CA PHE A 184 0.42 28.92 -13.93
C PHE A 184 0.70 27.91 -15.03
N GLY A 185 0.24 28.17 -16.26
CA GLY A 185 0.55 27.34 -17.43
C GLY A 185 2.07 27.23 -17.66
N ASN A 186 2.78 28.35 -17.59
CA ASN A 186 4.24 28.37 -17.72
C ASN A 186 4.96 27.60 -16.60
N ALA A 187 4.51 27.73 -15.35
CA ALA A 187 5.09 27.02 -14.21
C ALA A 187 4.92 25.49 -14.34
N ILE A 188 3.73 25.05 -14.77
CA ILE A 188 3.44 23.63 -15.00
C ILE A 188 4.27 23.09 -16.18
N MET A 189 4.39 23.87 -17.26
CA MET A 189 5.24 23.53 -18.41
C MET A 189 6.70 23.35 -17.99
N GLN A 190 7.22 24.25 -17.17
CA GLN A 190 8.59 24.18 -16.65
C GLN A 190 8.78 22.92 -15.80
N GLY A 191 7.91 22.69 -14.81
CA GLY A 191 8.00 21.51 -13.96
C GLY A 191 7.86 20.19 -14.74
N PHE A 192 7.03 20.15 -15.77
CA PHE A 192 6.90 18.99 -16.66
C PHE A 192 8.19 18.76 -17.48
N THR A 193 8.79 19.83 -18.00
CA THR A 193 10.02 19.76 -18.79
C THR A 193 11.22 19.33 -17.94
N ASP A 194 11.35 19.90 -16.74
CA ASP A 194 12.39 19.55 -15.77
C ASP A 194 12.26 18.08 -15.32
N ALA A 195 11.02 17.61 -15.08
CA ALA A 195 10.77 16.21 -14.75
C ALA A 195 11.05 15.26 -15.92
N LYS A 196 10.76 15.68 -17.17
CA LYS A 196 11.05 14.91 -18.40
C LYS A 196 12.55 14.69 -18.59
N GLU A 197 13.34 15.72 -18.36
CA GLU A 197 14.81 15.69 -18.53
C GLU A 197 15.52 14.99 -17.37
N GLY A 198 14.78 14.72 -16.29
CA GLY A 198 15.31 14.24 -15.02
C GLY A 198 15.85 15.41 -14.21
N LEU A 199 15.63 15.38 -12.89
CA LEU A 199 16.23 16.37 -12.00
C LEU A 199 17.74 16.40 -12.25
N PRO A 200 18.35 17.58 -12.44
CA PRO A 200 19.80 17.66 -12.57
C PRO A 200 20.42 17.00 -11.35
N GLN A 201 21.23 15.97 -11.60
CA GLN A 201 22.12 15.45 -10.56
C GLN A 201 22.94 16.65 -10.10
N VAL A 202 22.84 17.00 -8.83
CA VAL A 202 23.87 17.82 -8.21
C VAL A 202 25.12 16.97 -8.28
N GLN A 203 25.91 17.15 -9.35
CA GLN A 203 27.24 16.60 -9.42
C GLN A 203 27.93 17.16 -8.17
N ALA A 204 28.22 16.31 -7.19
CA ALA A 204 29.04 16.68 -6.04
C ALA A 204 30.52 16.90 -6.43
N ASN A 205 30.75 17.49 -7.61
CA ASN A 205 32.04 17.80 -8.21
C ASN A 205 32.06 19.28 -8.61
N ALA A 206 31.93 20.13 -7.60
CA ALA A 206 32.62 21.41 -7.47
C ALA A 206 32.22 21.96 -6.09
N ALA A 207 33.12 21.84 -5.12
CA ALA A 207 32.99 22.63 -3.92
C ALA A 207 32.90 24.12 -4.34
N PRO A 208 31.90 24.89 -3.89
CA PRO A 208 32.04 26.33 -3.86
C PRO A 208 33.33 26.64 -3.10
N GLU A 209 34.20 27.47 -3.66
CA GLU A 209 35.26 28.11 -2.88
C GLU A 209 34.59 28.67 -1.62
N ALA A 210 34.92 28.06 -0.48
CA ALA A 210 34.47 28.56 0.80
C ALA A 210 34.96 30.00 0.93
N PRO A 211 34.11 30.95 1.37
CA PRO A 211 34.62 32.24 1.79
C PRO A 211 35.69 32.00 2.84
N GLN A 212 36.89 32.52 2.55
CA GLN A 212 38.07 32.36 3.38
C GLN A 212 37.72 32.67 4.83
N GLN A 213 37.91 31.68 5.68
CA GLN A 213 37.76 31.80 7.13
C GLN A 213 38.78 32.83 7.60
N ASP A 214 38.34 34.07 7.79
CA ASP A 214 39.11 35.14 8.42
C ASP A 214 39.63 34.64 9.76
N SER A 215 40.89 34.24 9.77
CA SER A 215 41.57 33.81 10.97
C SER A 215 41.70 35.04 11.86
N LEU A 216 41.41 34.90 13.15
CA LEU A 216 41.57 35.95 14.17
C LEU A 216 43.00 36.53 14.24
N ALA A 217 43.95 35.95 13.50
CA ALA A 217 45.29 36.48 13.27
C ALA A 217 45.34 37.69 12.32
N SER A 218 44.41 37.83 11.35
CA SER A 218 44.39 38.96 10.41
C SER A 218 43.90 40.27 11.04
N ILE A 219 42.98 40.21 12.01
CA ILE A 219 42.46 41.40 12.72
C ILE A 219 43.48 42.02 13.68
N LEU A 220 44.47 41.25 14.17
CA LEU A 220 45.56 41.78 14.99
C LEU A 220 46.69 42.40 14.15
N ALA A 221 46.80 42.03 12.86
CA ALA A 221 47.79 42.60 11.94
C ALA A 221 47.37 43.98 11.39
N GLU A 222 46.07 44.25 11.27
CA GLU A 222 45.55 45.56 10.82
C GLU A 222 45.55 46.64 11.92
N LEU A 223 45.59 46.24 13.20
CA LEU A 223 45.54 47.17 14.34
C LEU A 223 46.92 47.67 14.82
N GLY A 224 48.00 47.39 14.08
CA GLY A 224 49.29 48.07 14.24
C GLY A 224 49.97 47.93 15.61
N ILE A 225 49.68 46.85 16.36
CA ILE A 225 50.27 46.62 17.68
C ILE A 225 51.50 45.73 17.53
N SER A 226 52.67 46.34 17.42
CA SER A 226 53.96 45.65 17.42
C SER A 226 54.55 45.54 18.83
N SER A 227 55.01 44.34 19.22
CA SER A 227 56.22 44.11 20.04
C SER A 227 56.32 42.65 20.54
N PRO A 228 57.52 42.14 20.90
CA PRO A 228 58.78 42.16 20.15
C PRO A 228 59.49 40.77 20.19
N ASN A 229 60.58 40.62 19.40
CA ASN A 229 61.79 39.79 19.61
C ASN A 229 61.67 38.46 20.39
N ALA A 230 62.23 37.33 19.97
CA ALA A 230 63.60 37.07 19.51
C ALA A 230 63.62 35.59 19.05
N ASP A 231 64.13 35.23 17.88
CA ASP A 231 65.55 35.10 17.50
C ASP A 231 66.05 33.64 17.64
N THR A 232 66.77 33.21 16.59
CA THR A 232 67.77 32.11 16.52
C THR A 232 67.31 30.67 16.83
N ALA A 233 67.74 29.61 16.14
CA ALA A 233 68.80 29.40 15.16
C ALA A 233 68.59 28.06 14.41
N THR A 234 69.29 27.95 13.28
CA THR A 234 69.81 26.75 12.57
C THR A 234 69.88 25.44 13.37
N THR A 235 69.74 24.21 12.85
CA THR A 235 70.51 23.49 11.81
C THR A 235 69.93 22.05 11.75
N GLU A 236 69.76 21.45 10.57
CA GLU A 236 70.43 20.20 10.11
C GLU A 236 69.69 18.84 10.25
N ASN A 237 69.92 18.04 9.19
CA ASN A 237 69.86 16.58 9.01
C ASN A 237 68.52 15.85 9.15
N ASP A 238 68.00 15.16 8.13
CA ASP A 238 68.52 14.05 7.28
C ASP A 238 68.32 12.65 7.91
N ASN A 239 67.67 11.83 7.08
CA ASN A 239 67.61 10.38 6.97
C ASN A 239 66.86 9.48 7.99
N SER A 240 65.98 8.65 7.39
CA SER A 240 65.60 7.23 7.61
C SER A 240 65.68 6.62 9.02
N THR A 241 64.86 5.63 9.42
CA THR A 241 64.61 4.27 8.88
C THR A 241 63.58 3.66 9.89
N ASP A 242 62.66 2.76 9.59
CA ASP A 242 62.91 1.33 9.39
C ASP A 242 61.63 0.60 8.94
N GLU A 243 61.84 -0.37 8.06
CA GLU A 243 60.90 -1.38 7.57
C GLU A 243 60.56 -2.41 8.66
N ASN A 244 59.40 -3.07 8.51
CA ASN A 244 59.24 -4.43 9.03
C ASN A 244 58.50 -5.31 8.00
N THR A 245 59.05 -6.50 7.81
CA THR A 245 58.72 -7.51 6.79
C THR A 245 58.16 -8.76 7.48
N ALA A 246 57.38 -9.54 6.72
CA ALA A 246 57.03 -10.96 6.93
C ALA A 246 55.93 -11.24 8.00
N GLU A 247 55.11 -12.30 7.95
CA GLU A 247 54.95 -13.47 7.09
C GLU A 247 53.65 -14.19 7.51
N GLY A 248 53.03 -14.97 6.62
CA GLY A 248 52.60 -16.34 6.93
C GLY A 248 51.30 -16.63 7.73
N ALA A 249 50.29 -17.11 6.98
CA ALA A 249 49.55 -18.37 7.18
C ALA A 249 48.35 -18.49 8.17
N GLU A 250 47.18 -18.70 7.55
CA GLU A 250 46.22 -19.83 7.70
C GLU A 250 45.41 -20.11 9.00
N ASN A 251 44.09 -20.04 8.82
CA ASN A 251 43.05 -21.06 9.12
C ASN A 251 42.08 -20.89 10.31
N SER A 252 40.83 -21.29 10.02
CA SER A 252 39.78 -21.86 10.91
C SER A 252 38.63 -20.98 11.42
N ASP A 253 37.49 -21.15 10.76
CA ASP A 253 36.18 -21.65 11.24
C ASP A 253 35.49 -21.09 12.53
N ALA A 254 34.28 -20.58 12.29
CA ALA A 254 33.02 -20.60 13.05
C ALA A 254 32.92 -20.42 14.59
N THR A 255 32.11 -19.42 15.01
CA THR A 255 30.87 -19.53 15.85
C THR A 255 30.67 -18.47 16.95
N SER A 256 29.60 -17.66 16.76
CA SER A 256 28.60 -17.14 17.72
C SER A 256 28.85 -15.96 18.70
N ALA A 257 27.81 -15.09 18.71
CA ALA A 257 27.22 -14.29 19.80
C ALA A 257 27.69 -12.83 20.08
N LYS A 258 26.96 -11.91 19.41
CA LYS A 258 26.13 -10.78 19.90
C LYS A 258 26.73 -9.65 20.78
N GLU A 259 26.42 -8.43 20.28
CA GLU A 259 26.26 -7.11 20.93
C GLU A 259 27.53 -6.34 21.34
N THR A 260 27.87 -5.28 20.58
CA THR A 260 27.75 -3.87 21.01
C THR A 260 27.88 -2.94 19.79
N GLU A 261 27.07 -1.90 19.77
CA GLU A 261 26.83 -0.94 18.68
C GLU A 261 28.05 -0.07 18.31
N ALA A 262 28.24 0.17 17.01
CA ALA A 262 28.73 1.45 16.50
C ALA A 262 28.28 1.63 15.04
N PHE A 263 27.27 2.48 14.84
CA PHE A 263 26.84 2.96 13.53
C PHE A 263 27.95 3.80 12.88
N ALA A 264 28.76 3.18 12.04
CA ALA A 264 29.56 3.86 11.01
C ALA A 264 29.06 3.40 9.64
N GLY A 265 27.79 3.71 9.35
CA GLY A 265 27.16 3.43 8.07
C GLY A 265 27.49 4.54 7.07
N ASN A 266 28.55 4.33 6.28
CA ASN A 266 28.84 5.12 5.10
C ASN A 266 27.79 4.82 4.03
N SER A 267 26.56 5.31 4.22
CA SER A 267 25.48 5.17 3.25
C SER A 267 25.74 6.16 2.11
N ARG A 268 26.50 5.75 1.11
CA ARG A 268 26.38 6.37 -0.21
C ARG A 268 25.00 6.02 -0.74
N VAL A 269 24.12 7.01 -0.81
CA VAL A 269 22.86 6.90 -1.53
C VAL A 269 23.21 6.65 -2.99
N GLN A 270 23.18 5.39 -3.41
CA GLN A 270 23.19 5.04 -4.82
C GLN A 270 21.79 5.39 -5.33
N LEU A 271 21.63 6.56 -5.96
CA LEU A 271 20.38 6.84 -6.68
C LEU A 271 20.28 5.86 -7.85
N ASP A 272 19.10 5.27 -8.02
CA ASP A 272 18.74 4.53 -9.22
C ASP A 272 19.00 5.39 -10.47
N PRO A 273 19.38 4.78 -11.62
CA PRO A 273 19.58 5.53 -12.85
C PRO A 273 18.33 6.36 -13.17
N ILE A 274 18.56 7.62 -13.53
CA ILE A 274 17.52 8.58 -13.93
C ILE A 274 16.66 7.93 -15.01
N VAL A 275 15.38 7.71 -14.70
CA VAL A 275 14.40 7.30 -15.72
C VAL A 275 14.15 8.50 -16.62
N GLN A 276 14.94 8.64 -17.69
CA GLN A 276 14.69 9.65 -18.73
C GLN A 276 13.36 9.34 -19.42
N ASN A 277 12.37 10.21 -19.26
CA ASN A 277 11.08 10.04 -19.90
C ASN A 277 11.16 10.57 -21.34
N ASN A 278 11.44 9.70 -22.30
CA ASN A 278 11.66 10.10 -23.70
C ASN A 278 10.36 10.24 -24.52
N ARG A 279 9.25 10.57 -23.87
CA ARG A 279 7.93 10.70 -24.52
C ARG A 279 7.82 12.03 -25.27
N GLN A 280 7.20 11.99 -26.45
CA GLN A 280 6.88 13.21 -27.19
C GLN A 280 5.73 13.94 -26.51
N VAL A 281 5.91 15.23 -26.22
CA VAL A 281 4.91 16.07 -25.55
C VAL A 281 4.42 17.11 -26.55
N ILE A 282 3.11 17.17 -26.78
CA ILE A 282 2.45 18.17 -27.61
C ILE A 282 1.68 19.12 -26.69
N MET A 283 1.88 20.42 -26.90
CA MET A 283 1.31 21.47 -26.06
C MET A 283 0.10 22.11 -26.75
N TYR A 284 -0.99 22.30 -26.02
CA TYR A 284 -2.18 23.01 -26.51
C TYR A 284 -2.59 24.12 -25.53
N ASP A 285 -2.85 25.31 -26.06
CA ASP A 285 -3.35 26.44 -25.29
C ASP A 285 -4.87 26.34 -25.10
N THR A 286 -5.31 26.15 -23.86
CA THR A 286 -6.74 26.03 -23.52
C THR A 286 -7.53 27.33 -23.73
N ASN A 287 -6.85 28.47 -23.88
CA ASN A 287 -7.49 29.77 -24.14
C ASN A 287 -7.62 30.09 -25.63
N SER A 288 -6.97 29.31 -26.51
CA SER A 288 -6.95 29.58 -27.95
C SER A 288 -8.12 28.93 -28.70
N GLN A 289 -8.70 27.84 -28.19
CA GLN A 289 -9.82 27.13 -28.82
C GLN A 289 -10.74 26.48 -27.78
N PRO A 290 -12.03 26.24 -28.11
CA PRO A 290 -12.92 25.42 -27.29
C PRO A 290 -12.34 24.03 -27.00
N ILE A 291 -12.52 23.55 -25.78
CA ILE A 291 -11.93 22.31 -25.29
C ILE A 291 -12.32 21.08 -26.13
N ASP A 292 -13.58 20.99 -26.57
CA ASP A 292 -14.07 19.89 -27.41
C ASP A 292 -13.32 19.77 -28.75
N LEU A 293 -12.83 20.89 -29.28
CA LEU A 293 -12.01 20.89 -30.50
C LEU A 293 -10.58 20.44 -30.21
N LEU A 294 -10.00 20.90 -29.09
CA LEU A 294 -8.69 20.44 -28.63
C LEU A 294 -8.68 18.93 -28.38
N LEU A 295 -9.71 18.36 -27.73
CA LEU A 295 -9.78 16.92 -27.48
C LEU A 295 -9.84 16.11 -28.79
N LYS A 296 -10.61 16.58 -29.79
CA LYS A 296 -10.64 15.95 -31.12
C LYS A 296 -9.29 16.05 -31.84
N GLN A 297 -8.63 17.20 -31.74
CA GLN A 297 -7.31 17.39 -32.35
C GLN A 297 -6.25 16.50 -31.68
N VAL A 298 -6.26 16.43 -30.35
CA VAL A 298 -5.40 15.55 -29.54
C VAL A 298 -5.58 14.08 -29.91
N GLN A 299 -6.83 13.65 -30.11
CA GLN A 299 -7.15 12.29 -30.56
C GLN A 299 -6.65 12.02 -31.99
N GLN A 300 -6.77 13.00 -32.91
CA GLN A 300 -6.30 12.89 -34.30
C GLN A 300 -4.76 12.87 -34.39
N GLU A 301 -4.08 13.59 -33.52
CA GLU A 301 -2.61 13.64 -33.48
C GLU A 301 -1.97 12.43 -32.77
N GLY A 302 -2.82 11.55 -32.23
CA GLY A 302 -2.46 10.25 -31.67
C GLY A 302 -1.83 10.35 -30.28
N ALA A 303 -2.30 11.28 -29.43
CA ALA A 303 -1.88 11.32 -28.04
C ALA A 303 -2.56 10.22 -27.22
N ASP A 304 -1.76 9.45 -26.49
CA ASP A 304 -2.21 8.33 -25.66
C ASP A 304 -2.52 8.77 -24.22
N LEU A 305 -2.09 9.97 -23.84
CA LEU A 305 -2.31 10.55 -22.52
C LEU A 305 -2.58 12.05 -22.64
N ILE A 306 -3.67 12.48 -22.01
CA ILE A 306 -4.08 13.88 -21.94
C ILE A 306 -3.89 14.34 -20.50
N VAL A 307 -3.14 15.42 -20.29
CA VAL A 307 -2.87 16.00 -18.97
C VAL A 307 -3.30 17.45 -18.96
N GLY A 308 -4.13 17.84 -17.99
CA GLY A 308 -4.63 19.20 -17.82
C GLY A 308 -5.71 19.24 -16.75
N HIS A 309 -5.90 20.42 -16.14
CA HIS A 309 -7.00 20.67 -15.22
C HIS A 309 -8.08 21.47 -15.96
N TYR A 310 -9.33 21.04 -15.84
CA TYR A 310 -10.51 21.74 -16.35
C TYR A 310 -11.08 22.66 -15.27
#